data_AF-B5W1T9-F1
#
_entry.id   AF-B5W1T9-F1
#
_cell.length_a   1.000
_cell.length_b   1.000
_cell.length_c   1.000
_cell.angle_alpha   90.00
_cell.angle_beta   90.00
_cell.angle_gamma   90.00
#
_symmetry.space_group_name_H-M   'P 1'
#
loop_
_entity.id
_entity.type
_entity.pdbx_description
1 polymer ?
#
loop_
_entity_poly.entity_id
_entity_poly.type
_entity_poly.pdbx_seq_one_letter_code
_entity_poly.pdbx_strand_id
1 'polypeptide(L)'
;MTNIQPLNGQALVAMVVNGSPIVIQVDGDNAPITAGNFVELVELGVYDGVSFHRVVREPFPFVVQGGDPNSVIPGFPPNLLGTGGFIDPATGQVRNVPLEIIPEGATEPIYSQTFQQAGITVPPVLRNVQGSIAMARSGNDPDSASSQFYFNLVDSPGLDGDYAVFGMVMQGFDVIDQIQQGDRIQDAEVFAGILPTRTSNLITDVPLLNGFINTLNRASLPLSYAFPRDLDADNVIEITQEISQQNPKGVFAGGGNDLVIGSEIDDVINGNQGNDTIYGGAGNDLIWGGQGDDLLFGNDGNDIINGNRGNDTIYGGAGDDFIRGGQGDDYLSGDAGNDILIGDLGADTLVGGEGADTFVLTHADATIDQADLILDFNLAEGDRIAVVGDIDPSVLILNSVGNDTHILLPEGGIFGVVQNAQPDLVRQGLFTLSPQDLALTIG
;
A
#
# COMPACT_ATOMS: atom_id res chain seq x y z
N MET A 1 -2.67 -14.74 -24.02
CA MET A 1 -2.22 -13.53 -23.31
C MET A 1 -3.40 -13.12 -22.46
N THR A 2 -3.34 -13.47 -21.19
CA THR A 2 -4.35 -13.16 -20.18
C THR A 2 -4.31 -11.65 -19.89
N ASN A 3 -5.44 -11.04 -19.52
CA ASN A 3 -5.49 -9.65 -19.05
C ASN A 3 -4.93 -9.53 -17.61
N ILE A 4 -4.09 -10.47 -17.17
CA ILE A 4 -3.57 -10.57 -15.82
C ILE A 4 -2.20 -9.89 -15.82
N GLN A 5 -1.99 -8.94 -14.91
CA GLN A 5 -0.68 -8.36 -14.71
C GLN A 5 0.19 -9.32 -13.90
N PRO A 6 1.39 -9.69 -14.37
CA PRO A 6 2.28 -10.55 -13.59
C PRO A 6 2.77 -9.82 -12.33
N LEU A 7 2.93 -10.57 -11.24
CA LEU A 7 3.66 -10.09 -10.07
C LEU A 7 5.16 -10.25 -10.33
N ASN A 8 5.93 -9.17 -10.20
CA ASN A 8 7.40 -9.23 -10.27
C ASN A 8 7.95 -9.21 -8.85
N GLY A 9 8.71 -10.23 -8.44
CA GLY A 9 9.19 -10.36 -7.07
C GLY A 9 8.16 -10.99 -6.14
N GLN A 10 8.16 -10.55 -4.88
CA GLN A 10 7.30 -11.08 -3.83
C GLN A 10 6.36 -10.02 -3.29
N ALA A 11 5.22 -10.47 -2.77
CA ALA A 11 4.27 -9.62 -2.07
C ALA A 11 3.83 -10.28 -0.75
N LEU A 12 3.43 -9.49 0.24
CA LEU A 12 2.81 -9.97 1.46
C LEU A 12 1.33 -9.60 1.46
N VAL A 13 0.49 -10.60 1.72
CA VAL A 13 -0.96 -10.45 1.86
C VAL A 13 -1.36 -10.81 3.27
N ALA A 14 -2.13 -9.94 3.90
CA ALA A 14 -2.81 -10.22 5.16
C ALA A 14 -4.26 -10.61 4.86
N MET A 15 -4.73 -11.68 5.46
CA MET A 15 -6.11 -12.16 5.33
C MET A 15 -6.69 -12.35 6.71
N VAL A 16 -7.78 -11.66 7.03
CA VAL A 16 -8.44 -11.73 8.34
C VAL A 16 -9.57 -12.75 8.30
N VAL A 17 -9.49 -13.76 9.17
CA VAL A 17 -10.51 -14.80 9.32
C VAL A 17 -10.82 -14.96 10.81
N ASN A 18 -12.10 -14.92 11.17
CA ASN A 18 -12.56 -15.01 12.57
C ASN A 18 -11.87 -14.01 13.52
N GLY A 19 -11.56 -12.81 13.03
CA GLY A 19 -10.91 -11.72 13.75
C GLY A 19 -9.40 -11.90 13.92
N SER A 20 -8.80 -12.92 13.30
CA SER A 20 -7.37 -13.22 13.41
C SER A 20 -6.69 -13.17 12.03
N PRO A 21 -5.49 -12.57 11.93
CA PRO A 21 -4.79 -12.43 10.65
C PRO A 21 -4.03 -13.71 10.28
N ILE A 22 -3.96 -13.95 8.97
CA ILE A 22 -3.09 -14.92 8.30
C ILE A 22 -2.19 -14.11 7.38
N VAL A 23 -0.87 -14.27 7.50
CA VAL A 23 0.10 -13.59 6.64
C VAL A 23 0.62 -14.56 5.61
N ILE A 24 0.52 -14.21 4.34
CA ILE A 24 0.87 -15.02 3.19
C ILE A 24 1.94 -14.30 2.40
N GLN A 25 3.08 -14.94 2.18
CA GLN A 25 4.06 -14.51 1.19
C GLN A 25 3.70 -15.12 -0.16
N VAL A 26 3.48 -14.25 -1.14
CA VAL A 26 3.17 -14.61 -2.52
C VAL A 26 4.46 -14.54 -3.33
N ASP A 27 4.72 -15.57 -4.14
CA ASP A 27 5.95 -15.76 -4.90
C ASP A 27 5.71 -15.52 -6.40
N GLY A 28 5.91 -14.28 -6.84
CA GLY A 28 5.86 -13.90 -8.25
C GLY A 28 7.13 -14.24 -9.02
N ASP A 29 8.26 -14.53 -8.35
CA ASP A 29 9.49 -14.97 -9.01
C ASP A 29 9.32 -16.36 -9.65
N ASN A 30 8.55 -17.23 -8.99
CA ASN A 30 8.34 -18.61 -9.43
C ASN A 30 6.93 -18.88 -10.00
N ALA A 31 5.96 -17.99 -9.75
CA ALA A 31 4.58 -18.12 -10.25
C ALA A 31 3.97 -16.76 -10.64
N PRO A 32 4.60 -15.96 -11.54
CA PRO A 32 4.22 -14.57 -11.78
C PRO A 32 2.76 -14.37 -12.20
N ILE A 33 2.21 -15.26 -13.04
CA ILE A 33 0.83 -15.13 -13.54
C ILE A 33 -0.17 -15.55 -12.45
N THR A 34 0.10 -16.64 -11.74
CA THR A 34 -0.78 -17.16 -10.68
C THR A 34 -0.78 -16.25 -9.46
N ALA A 35 0.40 -15.80 -9.04
CA ALA A 35 0.61 -14.83 -7.98
C ALA A 35 -0.02 -13.48 -8.32
N GLY A 36 0.27 -12.93 -9.50
CA GLY A 36 -0.29 -11.67 -9.96
C GLY A 36 -1.82 -11.69 -9.99
N ASN A 37 -2.40 -12.79 -10.46
CA ASN A 37 -3.85 -12.98 -10.41
C ASN A 37 -4.42 -12.93 -8.99
N PHE A 38 -3.81 -13.64 -8.04
CA PHE A 38 -4.29 -13.67 -6.66
C PHE A 38 -4.22 -12.28 -6.02
N VAL A 39 -3.06 -11.62 -6.13
CA VAL A 39 -2.80 -10.31 -5.54
C VAL A 39 -3.70 -9.24 -6.14
N GLU A 40 -3.93 -9.25 -7.45
CA GLU A 40 -4.87 -8.33 -8.09
C GLU A 40 -6.31 -8.52 -7.61
N LEU A 41 -6.75 -9.77 -7.38
CA LEU A 41 -8.09 -10.03 -6.83
C LEU A 41 -8.22 -9.59 -5.37
N VAL A 42 -7.13 -9.62 -4.59
CA VAL A 42 -7.07 -9.03 -3.25
C VAL A 42 -7.24 -7.50 -3.36
N GLU A 43 -6.45 -6.82 -4.20
CA GLU A 43 -6.53 -5.36 -4.41
C GLU A 43 -7.92 -4.90 -4.90
N LEU A 44 -8.61 -5.73 -5.66
CA LEU A 44 -9.98 -5.44 -6.14
C LEU A 44 -11.06 -5.72 -5.08
N GLY A 45 -10.70 -6.14 -3.86
CA GLY A 45 -11.64 -6.50 -2.78
C GLY A 45 -12.50 -7.72 -3.11
N VAL A 46 -12.08 -8.56 -4.07
CA VAL A 46 -12.92 -9.67 -4.58
C VAL A 46 -13.05 -10.79 -3.54
N TYR A 47 -12.08 -10.90 -2.64
CA TYR A 47 -12.08 -11.92 -1.59
C TYR A 47 -12.85 -11.51 -0.34
N ASP A 48 -13.25 -10.25 -0.20
CA ASP A 48 -13.95 -9.78 1.00
C ASP A 48 -15.32 -10.42 1.13
N GLY A 49 -15.57 -11.00 2.29
CA GLY A 49 -16.77 -11.77 2.57
C GLY A 49 -16.82 -13.13 1.87
N VAL A 50 -15.83 -13.54 1.08
CA VAL A 50 -15.80 -14.86 0.43
C VAL A 50 -15.64 -15.96 1.48
N SER A 51 -16.38 -17.06 1.33
CA SER A 51 -16.33 -18.19 2.26
C SER A 51 -15.31 -19.27 1.90
N PHE A 52 -14.78 -19.92 2.92
CA PHE A 52 -14.13 -21.22 2.82
C PHE A 52 -15.19 -22.30 2.68
N HIS A 53 -15.55 -22.60 1.43
CA HIS A 53 -16.69 -23.45 1.11
C HIS A 53 -16.37 -24.95 1.14
N ARG A 54 -15.09 -25.34 1.17
CA ARG A 54 -14.66 -26.73 1.25
C ARG A 54 -13.49 -26.89 2.21
N VAL A 55 -13.71 -27.63 3.29
CA VAL A 55 -12.71 -27.89 4.34
C VAL A 55 -12.59 -29.39 4.54
N VAL A 56 -11.39 -29.95 4.34
CA VAL A 56 -11.13 -31.39 4.43
C VAL A 56 -10.12 -31.66 5.55
N ARG A 57 -10.64 -32.08 6.71
CA ARG A 57 -9.85 -32.34 7.93
C ARG A 57 -9.89 -33.79 8.39
N GLU A 58 -11.03 -34.45 8.25
CA GLU A 58 -11.29 -35.75 8.84
C GLU A 58 -11.70 -36.77 7.77
N PRO A 59 -11.26 -38.04 7.87
CA PRO A 59 -10.34 -38.59 8.88
C PRO A 59 -8.85 -38.28 8.62
N PHE A 60 -8.55 -37.63 7.49
CA PHE A 60 -7.20 -37.26 7.09
C PHE A 60 -7.19 -35.78 6.67
N PRO A 61 -6.43 -34.92 7.36
CA PRO A 61 -6.30 -33.52 6.97
C PRO A 61 -5.74 -33.41 5.57
N PHE A 62 -6.23 -32.44 4.81
CA PHE A 62 -5.81 -32.26 3.43
C PHE A 62 -5.73 -30.77 3.08
N VAL A 63 -6.87 -30.11 2.87
CA VAL A 63 -6.89 -28.70 2.42
C VAL A 63 -8.05 -27.91 3.01
N VAL A 64 -7.87 -26.59 3.06
CA VAL A 64 -8.92 -25.59 3.27
C VAL A 64 -9.04 -24.77 1.99
N GLN A 65 -10.18 -24.85 1.29
CA GLN A 65 -10.40 -24.21 -0.01
C GLN A 65 -11.44 -23.09 0.09
N GLY A 66 -11.11 -21.95 -0.52
CA GLY A 66 -11.92 -20.73 -0.56
C GLY A 66 -11.81 -20.03 -1.91
N GLY A 67 -12.08 -18.72 -1.94
CA GLY A 67 -11.85 -17.89 -3.13
C GLY A 67 -12.91 -18.01 -4.24
N ASP A 68 -14.13 -18.47 -3.94
CA ASP A 68 -15.26 -18.43 -4.90
C ASP A 68 -16.15 -17.20 -4.63
N PRO A 69 -16.12 -16.16 -5.50
CA PRO A 69 -16.86 -14.92 -5.28
C PRO A 69 -18.37 -15.11 -5.24
N ASN A 70 -18.91 -16.19 -5.81
CA ASN A 70 -20.33 -16.49 -5.70
C ASN A 70 -20.76 -16.74 -4.24
N SER A 71 -19.83 -17.12 -3.37
CA SER A 71 -20.12 -17.37 -1.96
C SER A 71 -20.38 -16.11 -1.12
N VAL A 72 -20.08 -14.91 -1.66
CA VAL A 72 -20.52 -13.63 -1.07
C VAL A 72 -22.04 -13.52 -1.07
N ILE A 73 -22.71 -14.07 -2.08
CA ILE A 73 -24.16 -13.96 -2.25
C ILE A 73 -24.87 -14.77 -1.14
N PRO A 74 -25.66 -14.12 -0.24
CA PRO A 74 -26.37 -14.82 0.82
C PRO A 74 -27.31 -15.88 0.25
N GLY A 75 -27.18 -17.12 0.73
CA GLY A 75 -28.00 -18.25 0.28
C GLY A 75 -27.63 -18.84 -1.08
N PHE A 76 -26.47 -18.48 -1.64
CA PHE A 76 -25.96 -19.14 -2.84
C PHE A 76 -25.89 -20.67 -2.64
N PRO A 77 -26.38 -21.49 -3.58
CA PRO A 77 -26.40 -22.94 -3.41
C PRO A 77 -24.99 -23.51 -3.20
N PRO A 78 -24.67 -24.11 -2.03
CA PRO A 78 -23.31 -24.57 -1.73
C PRO A 78 -22.79 -25.63 -2.71
N ASN A 79 -23.70 -26.39 -3.33
CA ASN A 79 -23.36 -27.42 -4.32
C ASN A 79 -22.93 -26.86 -5.69
N LEU A 80 -23.05 -25.55 -5.91
CA LEU A 80 -22.59 -24.87 -7.13
C LEU A 80 -21.27 -24.13 -6.91
N LEU A 81 -20.82 -24.00 -5.65
CA LEU A 81 -19.50 -23.45 -5.34
C LEU A 81 -18.42 -24.37 -5.89
N GLY A 82 -17.38 -23.77 -6.47
CA GLY A 82 -16.29 -24.51 -7.08
C GLY A 82 -16.43 -24.80 -8.57
N THR A 83 -17.54 -24.42 -9.21
CA THR A 83 -17.86 -24.89 -10.58
C THR A 83 -17.75 -23.84 -11.70
N GLY A 84 -17.44 -22.58 -11.38
CA GLY A 84 -17.31 -21.50 -12.35
C GLY A 84 -16.01 -20.71 -12.23
N GLY A 85 -15.55 -20.15 -13.35
CA GLY A 85 -14.51 -19.13 -13.36
C GLY A 85 -15.05 -17.77 -12.92
N PHE A 86 -14.20 -16.95 -12.32
CA PHE A 86 -14.52 -15.57 -11.99
C PHE A 86 -14.69 -14.76 -13.27
N ILE A 87 -15.74 -13.93 -13.30
CA ILE A 87 -15.97 -12.96 -14.36
C ILE A 87 -15.53 -11.62 -13.81
N ASP A 88 -14.53 -11.02 -14.45
CA ASP A 88 -14.05 -9.70 -14.10
C ASP A 88 -15.19 -8.68 -14.29
N PRO A 89 -15.60 -7.96 -13.23
CA PRO A 89 -16.72 -7.04 -13.30
C PRO A 89 -16.44 -5.82 -14.19
N ALA A 90 -15.17 -5.43 -14.37
CA ALA A 90 -14.79 -4.30 -15.20
C ALA A 90 -14.82 -4.65 -16.70
N THR A 91 -14.35 -5.85 -17.05
CA THR A 91 -14.25 -6.27 -18.47
C THR A 91 -15.38 -7.17 -18.94
N GLY A 92 -16.14 -7.78 -18.02
CA GLY A 92 -17.17 -8.77 -18.31
C GLY A 92 -16.62 -10.09 -18.87
N GLN A 93 -15.31 -10.30 -18.83
CA GLN A 93 -14.65 -11.50 -19.35
C GLN A 93 -14.35 -12.50 -18.24
N VAL A 94 -14.33 -13.79 -18.61
CA VAL A 94 -13.87 -14.84 -17.70
C VAL A 94 -12.37 -14.70 -17.50
N ARG A 95 -11.94 -14.59 -16.24
CA ARG A 95 -10.54 -14.56 -15.83
C ARG A 95 -10.02 -15.99 -15.70
N ASN A 96 -9.28 -16.46 -16.69
CA ASN A 96 -8.62 -17.77 -16.65
C ASN A 96 -7.12 -17.61 -16.40
N VAL A 97 -6.60 -18.45 -15.53
CA VAL A 97 -5.17 -18.57 -15.21
C VAL A 97 -4.68 -19.89 -15.80
N PRO A 98 -3.66 -19.88 -16.68
CA PRO A 98 -3.07 -21.13 -17.14
C PRO A 98 -2.35 -21.84 -16.00
N LEU A 99 -2.31 -23.17 -16.01
CA LEU A 99 -1.48 -23.92 -15.07
C LEU A 99 -0.01 -23.55 -15.28
N GLU A 100 0.58 -22.84 -14.32
CA GLU A 100 1.95 -22.34 -14.34
C GLU A 100 2.77 -23.07 -13.28
N ILE A 101 3.72 -23.91 -13.70
CA ILE A 101 4.55 -24.69 -12.78
C ILE A 101 5.98 -24.79 -13.31
N ILE A 102 6.96 -24.46 -12.46
CA ILE A 102 8.39 -24.60 -12.79
C ILE A 102 8.89 -25.96 -12.28
N PRO A 103 9.39 -26.85 -13.17
CA PRO A 103 10.09 -28.07 -12.76
C PRO A 103 11.42 -27.74 -12.08
N GLU A 104 11.81 -28.51 -11.08
CA GLU A 104 13.10 -28.34 -10.41
C GLU A 104 14.26 -28.44 -11.41
N GLY A 105 15.13 -27.42 -11.41
CA GLY A 105 16.25 -27.29 -12.36
C GLY A 105 15.90 -26.62 -13.70
N ALA A 106 14.64 -26.24 -13.92
CA ALA A 106 14.25 -25.37 -15.02
C ALA A 106 14.32 -23.88 -14.61
N THR A 107 14.50 -23.00 -15.59
CA THR A 107 14.45 -21.53 -15.39
C THR A 107 13.12 -20.92 -15.82
N GLU A 108 12.26 -21.67 -16.50
CA GLU A 108 10.99 -21.20 -17.05
C GLU A 108 9.86 -22.18 -16.70
N PRO A 109 8.64 -21.68 -16.42
CA PRO A 109 7.48 -22.53 -16.18
C PRO A 109 7.00 -23.21 -17.46
N ILE A 110 6.37 -24.38 -17.27
CA ILE A 110 5.46 -24.91 -18.28
C ILE A 110 4.08 -24.30 -18.06
N TYR A 111 3.34 -24.13 -19.15
CA TYR A 111 1.98 -23.60 -19.14
C TYR A 111 0.98 -24.62 -19.67
N SER A 112 -0.26 -24.57 -19.16
CA SER A 112 -1.43 -25.22 -19.76
C SER A 112 -1.33 -26.75 -19.90
N GLN A 113 -0.50 -27.40 -19.08
CA GLN A 113 -0.38 -28.85 -19.03
C GLN A 113 0.17 -29.31 -17.68
N THR A 114 -0.25 -30.49 -17.23
CA THR A 114 0.30 -31.10 -16.01
C THR A 114 1.67 -31.73 -16.27
N PHE A 115 2.43 -32.00 -15.21
CA PHE A 115 3.71 -32.71 -15.33
C PHE A 115 3.55 -34.09 -15.98
N GLN A 116 2.46 -34.79 -15.66
CA GLN A 116 2.15 -36.08 -16.30
C GLN A 116 1.96 -35.93 -17.82
N GLN A 117 1.22 -34.91 -18.26
CA GLN A 117 1.00 -34.63 -19.69
C GLN A 117 2.30 -34.24 -20.39
N ALA A 118 3.19 -33.52 -19.69
CA ALA A 118 4.49 -33.09 -20.17
C ALA A 118 5.58 -34.18 -20.13
N GLY A 119 5.32 -35.32 -19.46
CA GLY A 119 6.32 -36.36 -19.24
C GLY A 119 7.42 -35.97 -18.24
N ILE A 120 7.13 -35.03 -17.34
CA ILE A 120 8.05 -34.53 -16.32
C ILE A 120 7.95 -35.41 -15.07
N THR A 121 9.11 -35.76 -14.52
CA THR A 121 9.21 -36.67 -13.35
C THR A 121 9.99 -36.06 -12.19
N VAL A 122 10.49 -34.84 -12.34
CA VAL A 122 11.10 -34.07 -11.26
C VAL A 122 10.01 -33.31 -10.47
N PRO A 123 10.23 -33.02 -9.18
CA PRO A 123 9.32 -32.17 -8.41
C PRO A 123 9.24 -30.75 -8.98
N PRO A 124 8.19 -29.99 -8.65
CA PRO A 124 8.16 -28.56 -8.91
C PRO A 124 9.07 -27.79 -7.94
N VAL A 125 9.45 -26.57 -8.33
CA VAL A 125 10.16 -25.61 -7.47
C VAL A 125 9.30 -25.26 -6.25
N LEU A 126 8.03 -24.89 -6.49
CA LEU A 126 7.03 -24.65 -5.44
C LEU A 126 6.21 -25.92 -5.21
N ARG A 127 6.27 -26.47 -4.00
CA ARG A 127 5.69 -27.78 -3.64
C ARG A 127 4.45 -27.64 -2.76
N ASN A 128 3.55 -28.61 -2.84
CA ASN A 128 2.39 -28.73 -1.98
C ASN A 128 2.80 -29.28 -0.61
N VAL A 129 3.34 -28.40 0.23
CA VAL A 129 3.73 -28.70 1.62
C VAL A 129 2.78 -28.02 2.59
N GLN A 130 2.79 -28.44 3.85
CA GLN A 130 2.00 -27.78 4.90
C GLN A 130 2.25 -26.26 4.90
N GLY A 131 1.16 -25.49 4.89
CA GLY A 131 1.21 -24.03 4.88
C GLY A 131 1.34 -23.39 3.50
N SER A 132 1.55 -24.16 2.43
CA SER A 132 1.56 -23.58 1.08
C SER A 132 0.14 -23.24 0.60
N ILE A 133 0.05 -22.20 -0.23
CA ILE A 133 -1.18 -21.81 -0.92
C ILE A 133 -1.05 -22.10 -2.41
N ALA A 134 -2.11 -22.68 -2.98
CA ALA A 134 -2.15 -23.08 -4.39
C ALA A 134 -3.49 -22.75 -5.02
N MET A 135 -3.47 -22.53 -6.33
CA MET A 135 -4.67 -22.19 -7.09
C MET A 135 -5.48 -23.45 -7.37
N ALA A 136 -6.76 -23.41 -7.04
CA ALA A 136 -7.70 -24.47 -7.38
C ALA A 136 -8.10 -24.38 -8.85
N ARG A 137 -8.41 -25.54 -9.43
CA ARG A 137 -8.88 -25.66 -10.81
C ARG A 137 -9.90 -26.78 -10.94
N SER A 138 -10.63 -26.79 -12.05
CA SER A 138 -11.70 -27.75 -12.31
C SER A 138 -11.23 -28.95 -13.14
N GLY A 139 -11.55 -30.15 -12.66
CA GLY A 139 -11.39 -31.40 -13.41
C GLY A 139 -9.99 -31.62 -13.98
N ASN A 140 -9.92 -31.92 -15.28
CA ASN A 140 -8.68 -32.19 -16.01
C ASN A 140 -8.25 -31.01 -16.90
N ASP A 141 -8.92 -29.86 -16.78
CA ASP A 141 -8.63 -28.68 -17.56
C ASP A 141 -7.52 -27.86 -16.86
N PRO A 142 -6.29 -27.83 -17.41
CA PRO A 142 -5.19 -27.08 -16.82
C PRO A 142 -5.41 -25.55 -16.87
N ASP A 143 -6.31 -25.04 -17.71
CA ASP A 143 -6.55 -23.60 -17.88
C ASP A 143 -7.84 -23.12 -17.21
N SER A 144 -8.38 -23.94 -16.29
CA SER A 144 -9.62 -23.63 -15.57
C SER A 144 -9.42 -22.97 -14.21
N ALA A 145 -8.17 -22.70 -13.83
CA ALA A 145 -7.88 -21.90 -12.64
C ALA A 145 -8.36 -20.47 -12.85
N SER A 146 -8.79 -19.83 -11.75
CA SER A 146 -9.38 -18.50 -11.80
C SER A 146 -9.16 -17.80 -10.45
N SER A 147 -10.18 -17.66 -9.61
CA SER A 147 -10.09 -16.99 -8.31
C SER A 147 -9.88 -17.92 -7.11
N GLN A 148 -10.23 -19.20 -7.25
CA GLN A 148 -10.28 -20.11 -6.10
C GLN A 148 -8.90 -20.63 -5.74
N PHE A 149 -8.61 -20.70 -4.44
CA PHE A 149 -7.34 -21.19 -3.91
C PHE A 149 -7.59 -22.14 -2.73
N TYR A 150 -6.54 -22.85 -2.34
CA TYR A 150 -6.55 -23.66 -1.13
C TYR A 150 -5.23 -23.57 -0.37
N PHE A 151 -5.32 -23.72 0.96
CA PHE A 151 -4.19 -23.93 1.85
C PHE A 151 -3.99 -25.43 2.09
N ASN A 152 -2.74 -25.88 2.01
CA ASN A 152 -2.35 -27.23 2.41
C ASN A 152 -2.27 -27.34 3.93
N LEU A 153 -3.10 -28.20 4.54
CA LEU A 153 -3.04 -28.49 5.98
C LEU A 153 -1.89 -29.45 6.34
N VAL A 154 -1.46 -30.24 5.36
CA VAL A 154 -0.38 -31.24 5.45
C VAL A 154 0.36 -31.30 4.11
N ASP A 155 1.54 -31.92 4.12
CA ASP A 155 2.25 -32.22 2.89
C ASP A 155 1.41 -33.09 1.95
N SER A 156 1.19 -32.57 0.74
CA SER A 156 0.33 -33.15 -0.29
C SER A 156 1.07 -33.32 -1.62
N PRO A 157 2.21 -34.05 -1.66
CA PRO A 157 3.05 -34.19 -2.86
C PRO A 157 2.32 -34.87 -4.03
N GLY A 158 1.16 -35.50 -3.80
CA GLY A 158 0.30 -36.01 -4.86
C GLY A 158 -0.38 -34.93 -5.71
N LEU A 159 -0.28 -33.65 -5.32
CA LEU A 159 -0.78 -32.50 -6.08
C LEU A 159 0.33 -31.79 -6.88
N ASP A 160 1.59 -32.17 -6.65
CA ASP A 160 2.73 -31.58 -7.33
C ASP A 160 2.69 -31.85 -8.84
N GLY A 161 2.88 -30.80 -9.63
CA GLY A 161 2.78 -30.88 -11.09
C GLY A 161 1.35 -30.87 -11.64
N ASP A 162 0.34 -30.88 -10.77
CA ASP A 162 -1.07 -30.80 -11.15
C ASP A 162 -1.73 -29.48 -10.72
N TYR A 163 -1.18 -28.78 -9.72
CA TYR A 163 -1.70 -27.50 -9.22
C TYR A 163 -0.55 -26.51 -9.04
N ALA A 164 -0.80 -25.25 -9.39
CA ALA A 164 0.16 -24.16 -9.22
C ALA A 164 0.16 -23.68 -7.76
N VAL A 165 1.22 -24.02 -7.03
CA VAL A 165 1.56 -23.38 -5.75
C VAL A 165 2.13 -22.01 -6.07
N PHE A 166 1.71 -20.98 -5.35
CA PHE A 166 2.11 -19.59 -5.63
C PHE A 166 2.49 -18.80 -4.37
N GLY A 167 2.54 -19.45 -3.21
CA GLY A 167 2.93 -18.78 -1.98
C GLY A 167 2.98 -19.70 -0.75
N MET A 168 3.29 -19.09 0.39
CA MET A 168 3.45 -19.74 1.68
C MET A 168 2.85 -18.89 2.80
N VAL A 169 2.24 -19.55 3.79
CA VAL A 169 1.79 -18.92 5.02
C VAL A 169 2.99 -18.69 5.94
N MET A 170 3.24 -17.42 6.28
CA MET A 170 4.33 -16.98 7.15
C MET A 170 3.89 -16.90 8.61
N GLN A 171 2.62 -16.56 8.85
CA GLN A 171 2.00 -16.46 10.17
C GLN A 171 0.52 -16.81 10.12
N GLY A 172 -0.04 -17.31 11.23
CA GLY A 172 -1.47 -17.61 11.34
C GLY A 172 -1.86 -18.98 10.79
N PHE A 173 -0.91 -19.92 10.68
CA PHE A 173 -1.24 -21.30 10.30
C PHE A 173 -2.19 -21.96 11.31
N ASP A 174 -2.08 -21.62 12.59
CA ASP A 174 -3.02 -22.02 13.64
C ASP A 174 -4.43 -21.46 13.43
N VAL A 175 -4.55 -20.25 12.85
CA VAL A 175 -5.83 -19.68 12.41
C VAL A 175 -6.40 -20.51 11.25
N ILE A 176 -5.58 -20.83 10.24
CA ILE A 176 -5.96 -21.72 9.13
C ILE A 176 -6.45 -23.07 9.65
N ASP A 177 -5.78 -23.63 10.67
CA ASP A 177 -6.15 -24.92 11.25
C ASP A 177 -7.48 -24.88 12.03
N GLN A 178 -7.98 -23.70 12.35
CA GLN A 178 -9.28 -23.50 13.02
C GLN A 178 -10.42 -23.17 12.05
N ILE A 179 -10.13 -22.84 10.79
CA ILE A 179 -11.15 -22.51 9.79
C ILE A 179 -12.14 -23.66 9.62
N GLN A 180 -13.42 -23.32 9.74
CA GLN A 180 -14.56 -24.20 9.50
C GLN A 180 -15.20 -23.91 8.14
N GLN A 181 -15.94 -24.89 7.63
CA GLN A 181 -16.68 -24.69 6.39
C GLN A 181 -17.76 -23.60 6.59
N GLY A 182 -17.71 -22.57 5.75
CA GLY A 182 -18.61 -21.43 5.81
C GLY A 182 -18.04 -20.20 6.54
N ASP A 183 -16.90 -20.34 7.23
CA ASP A 183 -16.13 -19.18 7.70
C ASP A 183 -15.76 -18.30 6.51
N ARG A 184 -15.66 -16.99 6.75
CA ARG A 184 -15.47 -15.99 5.72
C ARG A 184 -14.17 -15.24 5.93
N ILE A 185 -13.55 -14.88 4.82
CA ILE A 185 -12.54 -13.83 4.76
C ILE A 185 -13.28 -12.54 5.10
N GLN A 186 -12.92 -11.93 6.21
CA GLN A 186 -13.51 -10.67 6.62
C GLN A 186 -12.92 -9.53 5.81
N ASP A 187 -11.63 -9.64 5.52
CA ASP A 187 -10.83 -8.64 4.86
C ASP A 187 -9.55 -9.29 4.32
N ALA A 188 -9.05 -8.80 3.19
CA ALA A 188 -7.77 -9.19 2.64
C ALA A 188 -7.06 -8.01 1.98
N GLU A 189 -5.82 -7.75 2.36
CA GLU A 189 -5.05 -6.59 1.91
C GLU A 189 -3.62 -6.97 1.52
N VAL A 190 -3.10 -6.37 0.45
CA VAL A 190 -1.67 -6.46 0.10
C VAL A 190 -0.93 -5.34 0.82
N PHE A 191 -0.05 -5.69 1.73
CA PHE A 191 0.63 -4.71 2.60
C PHE A 191 2.14 -4.61 2.34
N ALA A 192 2.67 -5.39 1.40
CA ALA A 192 4.03 -5.25 0.89
C ALA A 192 4.14 -5.80 -0.55
N GLY A 193 5.01 -5.22 -1.38
CA GLY A 193 5.31 -5.65 -2.75
C GLY A 193 5.09 -4.55 -3.80
N ILE A 194 5.66 -4.70 -5.00
CA ILE A 194 5.50 -3.75 -6.11
C ILE A 194 4.48 -4.29 -7.11
N LEU A 195 3.30 -3.65 -7.15
CA LEU A 195 2.19 -3.99 -8.03
C LEU A 195 2.06 -2.98 -9.17
N PRO A 196 2.20 -3.41 -10.43
CA PRO A 196 2.03 -2.53 -11.60
C PRO A 196 0.59 -2.04 -11.80
N THR A 197 -0.39 -2.67 -11.16
CA THR A 197 -1.81 -2.33 -11.25
C THR A 197 -2.17 -1.11 -10.43
N ARG A 198 -1.33 -0.73 -9.46
CA ARG A 198 -1.51 0.51 -8.69
C ARG A 198 -1.10 1.68 -9.56
N THR A 199 -2.06 2.57 -9.81
CA THR A 199 -1.85 3.76 -10.64
C THR A 199 -2.38 4.98 -9.91
N SER A 200 -1.62 6.06 -9.93
CA SER A 200 -2.02 7.38 -9.43
C SER A 200 -1.66 8.42 -10.48
N ASN A 201 -2.48 9.46 -10.64
CA ASN A 201 -2.10 10.61 -11.47
C ASN A 201 -1.19 11.59 -10.71
N LEU A 202 -1.09 11.43 -9.38
CA LEU A 202 -0.29 12.26 -8.50
C LEU A 202 1.08 11.61 -8.24
N ILE A 203 1.08 10.37 -7.74
CA ILE A 203 2.30 9.61 -7.48
C ILE A 203 2.60 8.78 -8.73
N THR A 204 3.38 9.34 -9.65
CA THR A 204 3.73 8.66 -10.91
C THR A 204 4.93 7.72 -10.80
N ASP A 205 5.73 7.86 -9.74
CA ASP A 205 6.77 6.89 -9.40
C ASP A 205 6.13 5.60 -8.81
N VAL A 206 6.32 4.49 -9.52
CA VAL A 206 5.67 3.21 -9.18
C VAL A 206 6.19 2.64 -7.85
N PRO A 207 7.52 2.63 -7.58
CA PRO A 207 8.04 2.30 -6.26
C PRO A 207 7.44 3.14 -5.13
N LEU A 208 7.42 4.47 -5.23
CA LEU A 208 6.84 5.37 -4.23
C LEU A 208 5.35 5.09 -4.02
N LEU A 209 4.56 4.97 -5.10
CA LEU A 209 3.13 4.66 -5.00
C LEU A 209 2.88 3.31 -4.31
N ASN A 210 3.71 2.32 -4.62
CA ASN A 210 3.61 1.02 -3.98
C ASN A 210 4.03 1.07 -2.52
N GLY A 211 5.12 1.78 -2.20
CA GLY A 211 5.52 2.08 -0.83
C GLY A 211 4.35 2.69 -0.08
N PHE A 212 3.80 3.78 -0.59
CA PHE A 212 2.65 4.49 -0.05
C PHE A 212 1.44 3.60 0.25
N ILE A 213 0.95 2.85 -0.75
CA ILE A 213 -0.22 1.98 -0.54
C ILE A 213 0.10 0.82 0.40
N ASN A 214 1.27 0.19 0.27
CA ASN A 214 1.69 -0.88 1.19
C ASN A 214 1.71 -0.40 2.63
N THR A 215 2.24 0.80 2.82
CA THR A 215 2.40 1.45 4.11
C THR A 215 1.05 1.79 4.74
N LEU A 216 0.10 2.34 3.99
CA LEU A 216 -1.28 2.53 4.45
C LEU A 216 -1.95 1.21 4.84
N ASN A 217 -1.82 0.19 3.98
CA ASN A 217 -2.37 -1.15 4.25
C ASN A 217 -1.67 -1.86 5.42
N ARG A 218 -0.43 -1.50 5.78
CA ARG A 218 0.21 -1.99 7.01
C ARG A 218 -0.43 -1.36 8.25
N ALA A 219 -0.81 -0.08 8.15
CA ALA A 219 -1.39 0.70 9.24
C ALA A 219 -2.83 0.28 9.59
N SER A 220 -3.61 -0.18 8.60
CA SER A 220 -4.99 -0.66 8.75
C SER A 220 -5.09 -1.99 9.51
N LEU A 221 -4.03 -2.80 9.52
CA LEU A 221 -4.05 -4.12 10.16
C LEU A 221 -4.13 -4.02 11.69
N PRO A 222 -4.92 -4.89 12.37
CA PRO A 222 -5.12 -4.82 13.81
C PRO A 222 -3.78 -4.89 14.57
N LEU A 223 -3.45 -3.78 15.26
CA LEU A 223 -2.18 -3.46 15.90
C LEU A 223 -1.68 -4.54 16.88
N SER A 224 -0.36 -4.69 16.98
CA SER A 224 0.28 -5.42 18.08
C SER A 224 1.45 -4.62 18.64
N TYR A 225 1.17 -3.91 19.73
CA TYR A 225 2.01 -3.47 20.86
C TYR A 225 3.38 -2.79 20.63
N ALA A 226 3.56 -1.65 21.31
CA ALA A 226 4.80 -0.88 21.42
C ALA A 226 5.47 -0.94 22.80
N PHE A 227 6.78 -0.68 22.81
CA PHE A 227 7.55 -0.15 23.94
C PHE A 227 7.18 1.34 24.13
N PRO A 228 7.12 1.96 25.33
CA PRO A 228 7.91 1.72 26.55
C PRO A 228 7.07 1.42 27.82
N ARG A 229 7.75 1.24 28.98
CA ARG A 229 7.14 0.89 30.28
C ARG A 229 6.44 2.06 31.00
N ASP A 230 6.58 3.28 30.49
CA ASP A 230 5.94 4.50 31.01
C ASP A 230 5.46 5.30 29.81
N LEU A 231 4.14 5.39 29.64
CA LEU A 231 3.50 5.95 28.45
C LEU A 231 3.29 7.47 28.53
N ASP A 232 3.72 8.11 29.61
CA ASP A 232 3.51 9.55 29.85
C ASP A 232 4.85 10.31 30.08
N ALA A 233 6.00 9.69 29.79
CA ALA A 233 7.32 10.22 30.08
C ALA A 233 8.12 10.46 28.80
N ASP A 234 9.01 11.46 28.80
CA ASP A 234 9.96 11.69 27.71
C ASP A 234 10.92 10.49 27.56
N ASN A 235 10.85 9.79 26.43
CA ASN A 235 11.63 8.60 26.12
C ASN A 235 12.70 8.86 25.06
N VAL A 236 13.70 7.97 25.03
CA VAL A 236 14.63 7.83 23.91
C VAL A 236 14.50 6.42 23.37
N ILE A 237 14.09 6.30 22.11
CA ILE A 237 13.76 5.03 21.45
C ILE A 237 14.68 4.87 20.25
N GLU A 238 15.43 3.78 20.22
CA GLU A 238 16.28 3.40 19.09
C GLU A 238 15.71 2.13 18.47
N ILE A 239 15.21 2.25 17.24
CA ILE A 239 14.65 1.15 16.47
C ILE A 239 15.81 0.50 15.73
N THR A 240 16.08 -0.76 16.06
CA THR A 240 17.04 -1.56 15.30
C THR A 240 16.33 -2.28 14.16
N GLN A 241 17.09 -2.72 13.16
CA GLN A 241 16.55 -3.57 12.08
C GLN A 241 15.76 -4.78 12.62
N GLU A 242 16.20 -5.39 13.74
CA GLU A 242 15.49 -6.51 14.36
C GLU A 242 14.15 -6.06 14.97
N ILE A 243 14.10 -4.88 15.60
CA ILE A 243 12.85 -4.31 16.13
C ILE A 243 11.89 -4.00 14.98
N SER A 244 12.36 -3.35 13.92
CA SER A 244 11.57 -3.04 12.74
C SER A 244 10.93 -4.29 12.12
N GLN A 245 11.75 -5.33 11.87
CA GLN A 245 11.28 -6.61 11.32
C GLN A 245 10.31 -7.35 12.24
N GLN A 246 10.50 -7.26 13.56
CA GLN A 246 9.60 -7.89 14.55
C GLN A 246 8.32 -7.09 14.77
N ASN A 247 8.31 -5.80 14.44
CA ASN A 247 7.18 -4.90 14.62
C ASN A 247 6.80 -4.27 13.27
N PRO A 248 6.36 -5.08 12.28
CA PRO A 248 5.99 -4.56 10.96
C PRO A 248 4.78 -3.60 11.01
N LYS A 249 4.11 -3.48 12.14
CA LYS A 249 2.98 -2.55 12.38
C LYS A 249 3.41 -1.21 12.98
N GLY A 250 4.69 -1.09 13.28
CA GLY A 250 5.31 0.11 13.80
C GLY A 250 5.55 0.16 15.29
N VAL A 251 6.31 1.18 15.66
CA VAL A 251 6.74 1.53 17.00
C VAL A 251 6.01 2.80 17.42
N PHE A 252 5.45 2.79 18.62
CA PHE A 252 4.72 3.95 19.18
C PHE A 252 5.55 4.53 20.33
N ALA A 253 5.81 5.84 20.31
CA ALA A 253 6.62 6.48 21.33
C ALA A 253 5.85 6.69 22.64
N GLY A 254 4.57 7.08 22.52
CA GLY A 254 3.62 7.07 23.62
C GLY A 254 3.14 8.47 23.93
N GLY A 255 3.44 8.96 25.12
CA GLY A 255 3.14 10.30 25.55
C GLY A 255 4.37 10.89 26.22
N GLY A 256 4.57 12.20 26.08
CA GLY A 256 5.79 12.86 26.50
C GLY A 256 6.51 13.43 25.27
N ASN A 257 7.59 14.17 25.46
CA ASN A 257 8.37 14.68 24.34
C ASN A 257 9.47 13.67 24.03
N ASP A 258 9.21 12.78 23.08
CA ASP A 258 10.04 11.63 22.79
C ASP A 258 11.11 11.92 21.73
N LEU A 259 12.25 11.23 21.82
CA LEU A 259 13.24 11.14 20.75
C LEU A 259 13.21 9.74 20.17
N VAL A 260 12.82 9.61 18.91
CA VAL A 260 12.81 8.34 18.18
C VAL A 260 13.86 8.36 17.07
N ILE A 261 14.68 7.32 17.02
CA ILE A 261 15.69 7.10 15.98
C ILE A 261 15.34 5.79 15.31
N GLY A 262 14.95 5.85 14.04
CA GLY A 262 14.70 4.71 13.20
C GLY A 262 15.98 4.02 12.75
N SER A 263 15.83 3.04 11.88
CA SER A 263 16.82 2.04 11.53
C SER A 263 17.40 2.29 10.14
N GLU A 264 17.97 1.24 9.53
CA GLU A 264 18.55 1.30 8.18
C GLU A 264 17.63 0.60 7.15
N ILE A 265 16.40 0.30 7.56
CA ILE A 265 15.34 -0.31 6.74
C ILE A 265 14.01 0.39 7.01
N ASP A 266 13.05 0.19 6.11
CA ASP A 266 11.69 0.70 6.20
C ASP A 266 11.05 0.53 7.60
N ASP A 267 10.85 1.65 8.29
CA ASP A 267 10.25 1.74 9.60
C ASP A 267 8.83 2.26 9.56
N VAL A 268 8.09 1.96 10.63
CA VAL A 268 6.78 2.56 10.88
C VAL A 268 6.81 3.15 12.29
N ILE A 269 6.66 4.46 12.40
CA ILE A 269 6.90 5.22 13.63
C ILE A 269 5.72 6.13 13.92
N ASN A 270 5.29 6.18 15.18
CA ASN A 270 4.22 7.06 15.64
C ASN A 270 4.62 7.74 16.97
N GLY A 271 4.83 9.06 16.97
CA GLY A 271 5.17 9.86 18.16
C GLY A 271 4.03 9.90 19.18
N ASN A 272 2.80 10.04 18.68
CA ASN A 272 1.52 10.01 19.41
C ASN A 272 1.20 11.30 20.17
N GLN A 273 1.73 11.52 21.38
CA GLN A 273 1.40 12.71 22.18
C GLN A 273 2.65 13.38 22.70
N GLY A 274 2.72 14.70 22.56
CA GLY A 274 3.87 15.50 22.98
C GLY A 274 4.60 16.05 21.77
N ASN A 275 5.61 16.88 22.03
CA ASN A 275 6.42 17.47 20.99
C ASN A 275 7.61 16.55 20.74
N ASP A 276 7.47 15.68 19.75
CA ASP A 276 8.40 14.60 19.47
C ASP A 276 9.49 15.03 18.49
N THR A 277 10.63 14.35 18.56
CA THR A 277 11.67 14.43 17.54
C THR A 277 11.89 13.04 16.97
N ILE A 278 11.61 12.88 15.68
CA ILE A 278 11.66 11.58 15.00
C ILE A 278 12.64 11.65 13.82
N TYR A 279 13.57 10.70 13.77
CA TYR A 279 14.44 10.45 12.63
C TYR A 279 14.06 9.09 12.04
N GLY A 280 13.66 9.05 10.76
CA GLY A 280 13.35 7.81 10.02
C GLY A 280 14.59 6.94 9.83
N GLY A 281 15.66 7.51 9.27
CA GLY A 281 16.93 6.82 9.14
C GLY A 281 17.21 6.50 7.68
N ALA A 282 17.46 5.24 7.35
CA ALA A 282 17.51 4.84 5.94
C ALA A 282 16.38 3.85 5.65
N GLY A 283 15.91 3.83 4.40
CA GLY A 283 14.77 3.01 4.01
C GLY A 283 13.54 3.89 3.76
N ASN A 284 12.46 3.30 3.27
CA ASN A 284 11.24 4.04 2.99
C ASN A 284 10.35 4.01 4.23
N ASP A 285 10.42 5.07 5.03
CA ASP A 285 9.81 5.14 6.34
C ASP A 285 8.39 5.70 6.31
N LEU A 286 7.63 5.33 7.34
CA LEU A 286 6.33 5.90 7.64
C LEU A 286 6.35 6.55 9.00
N ILE A 287 6.15 7.86 9.02
CA ILE A 287 6.28 8.65 10.23
C ILE A 287 4.98 9.42 10.48
N TRP A 288 4.41 9.22 11.66
CA TRP A 288 3.40 10.11 12.21
C TRP A 288 3.96 10.86 13.42
N GLY A 289 3.93 12.19 13.38
CA GLY A 289 4.25 13.03 14.55
C GLY A 289 3.23 12.77 15.66
N GLY A 290 1.99 13.21 15.45
CA GLY A 290 0.87 12.86 16.32
C GLY A 290 0.16 14.09 16.86
N GLN A 291 0.33 14.39 18.14
CA GLN A 291 -0.22 15.59 18.76
C GLN A 291 0.92 16.35 19.41
N GLY A 292 1.16 17.59 19.00
CA GLY A 292 2.23 18.41 19.54
C GLY A 292 2.96 19.09 18.39
N ASP A 293 3.85 20.01 18.72
CA ASP A 293 4.69 20.63 17.69
C ASP A 293 5.91 19.72 17.48
N ASP A 294 5.87 18.90 16.43
CA ASP A 294 6.83 17.83 16.18
C ASP A 294 7.96 18.28 15.25
N LEU A 295 9.12 17.60 15.39
CA LEU A 295 10.26 17.74 14.48
C LEU A 295 10.55 16.40 13.83
N LEU A 296 10.24 16.29 12.54
CA LEU A 296 10.26 15.03 11.79
C LEU A 296 11.32 15.09 10.67
N PHE A 297 12.14 14.06 10.58
CA PHE A 297 13.13 13.86 9.52
C PHE A 297 12.93 12.49 8.89
N GLY A 298 12.64 12.42 7.59
CA GLY A 298 12.67 11.15 6.84
C GLY A 298 14.09 10.60 6.74
N ASN A 299 15.00 11.44 6.24
CA ASN A 299 16.41 11.17 5.94
C ASN A 299 16.59 10.43 4.60
N ASP A 300 17.16 9.22 4.55
CA ASP A 300 17.48 8.56 3.27
C ASP A 300 16.35 7.59 2.87
N GLY A 301 15.64 7.86 1.79
CA GLY A 301 14.58 6.97 1.30
C GLY A 301 13.42 7.74 0.70
N ASN A 302 12.44 7.00 0.21
CA ASN A 302 11.18 7.57 -0.26
C ASN A 302 10.16 7.48 0.87
N ASP A 303 10.11 8.50 1.71
CA ASP A 303 9.43 8.51 2.99
C ASP A 303 7.99 9.04 2.90
N ILE A 304 7.19 8.66 3.89
CA ILE A 304 5.81 9.12 4.05
C ILE A 304 5.68 9.70 5.44
N ILE A 305 5.53 11.02 5.51
CA ILE A 305 5.59 11.76 6.76
C ILE A 305 4.30 12.55 6.94
N ASN A 306 3.69 12.44 8.12
CA ASN A 306 2.49 13.18 8.49
C ASN A 306 2.62 13.77 9.89
N GLY A 307 2.68 15.09 9.99
CA GLY A 307 2.76 15.82 11.27
C GLY A 307 1.53 15.59 12.15
N ASN A 308 0.35 15.52 11.53
CA ASN A 308 -0.98 15.39 12.12
C ASN A 308 -1.49 16.65 12.81
N ARG A 309 -1.10 16.92 14.06
CA ARG A 309 -1.66 18.04 14.84
C ARG A 309 -0.57 18.78 15.59
N GLY A 310 -0.55 20.09 15.43
CA GLY A 310 0.43 20.99 16.02
C GLY A 310 1.16 21.71 14.91
N ASN A 311 2.06 22.62 15.28
CA ASN A 311 2.87 23.33 14.29
C ASN A 311 4.16 22.53 14.06
N ASP A 312 4.14 21.70 13.03
CA ASP A 312 5.16 20.70 12.78
C ASP A 312 6.27 21.25 11.88
N THR A 313 7.48 20.74 12.06
CA THR A 313 8.61 20.99 11.17
C THR A 313 9.06 19.66 10.57
N ILE A 314 8.92 19.54 9.26
CA ILE A 314 9.12 18.28 8.55
C ILE A 314 10.17 18.45 7.44
N TYR A 315 11.15 17.56 7.44
CA TYR A 315 12.15 17.42 6.39
C TYR A 315 12.04 16.01 5.79
N GLY A 316 11.80 15.91 4.48
CA GLY A 316 11.79 14.66 3.73
C GLY A 316 13.18 14.04 3.72
N GLY A 317 14.10 14.67 3.00
CA GLY A 317 15.50 14.31 3.01
C GLY A 317 15.98 13.96 1.61
N ALA A 318 16.43 12.72 1.40
CA ALA A 318 16.94 12.26 0.12
C ALA A 318 16.07 11.12 -0.41
N GLY A 319 15.42 11.32 -1.54
CA GLY A 319 14.49 10.37 -2.14
C GLY A 319 13.21 11.09 -2.51
N ASP A 320 12.30 10.41 -3.21
CA ASP A 320 11.01 11.01 -3.57
C ASP A 320 10.04 10.84 -2.40
N ASP A 321 9.75 11.92 -1.67
CA ASP A 321 8.99 11.90 -0.42
C ASP A 321 7.53 12.33 -0.57
N PHE A 322 6.69 11.83 0.33
CA PHE A 322 5.32 12.29 0.53
C PHE A 322 5.17 12.93 1.91
N ILE A 323 4.93 14.23 1.96
CA ILE A 323 4.91 15.02 3.19
C ILE A 323 3.56 15.69 3.38
N ARG A 324 3.00 15.52 4.58
CA ARG A 324 1.73 16.10 5.00
C ARG A 324 1.90 16.83 6.34
N GLY A 325 1.57 18.12 6.39
CA GLY A 325 1.63 18.94 7.61
C GLY A 325 0.55 18.52 8.60
N GLY A 326 -0.70 18.76 8.23
CA GLY A 326 -1.86 18.32 8.99
C GLY A 326 -2.66 19.49 9.56
N GLN A 327 -2.66 19.68 10.87
CA GLN A 327 -3.36 20.79 11.54
C GLN A 327 -2.36 21.67 12.25
N GLY A 328 -2.16 22.90 11.80
CA GLY A 328 -1.23 23.83 12.40
C GLY A 328 -0.58 24.70 11.34
N ASP A 329 0.22 25.66 11.76
CA ASP A 329 1.06 26.41 10.82
C ASP A 329 2.38 25.63 10.68
N ASP A 330 2.51 24.82 9.64
CA ASP A 330 3.58 23.85 9.47
C ASP A 330 4.72 24.37 8.57
N TYR A 331 5.91 23.79 8.72
CA TYR A 331 7.04 23.95 7.80
C TYR A 331 7.39 22.61 7.17
N LEU A 332 7.33 22.52 5.85
CA LEU A 332 7.60 21.30 5.08
C LEU A 332 8.75 21.57 4.10
N SER A 333 9.77 20.70 4.11
CA SER A 333 10.89 20.69 3.15
C SER A 333 10.98 19.31 2.51
N GLY A 334 10.86 19.21 1.18
CA GLY A 334 11.13 17.96 0.45
C GLY A 334 12.61 17.60 0.45
N ASP A 335 13.46 18.62 0.37
CA ASP A 335 14.93 18.54 0.30
C ASP A 335 15.45 18.03 -1.05
N ALA A 336 15.68 16.74 -1.28
CA ALA A 336 16.24 16.24 -2.54
C ALA A 336 15.44 15.06 -3.08
N GLY A 337 14.81 15.23 -4.24
CA GLY A 337 13.90 14.23 -4.79
C GLY A 337 12.77 14.90 -5.54
N ASN A 338 11.82 14.12 -6.03
CA ASN A 338 10.58 14.64 -6.59
C ASN A 338 9.48 14.47 -5.55
N ASP A 339 9.25 15.52 -4.76
CA ASP A 339 8.49 15.41 -3.53
C ASP A 339 7.04 15.86 -3.72
N ILE A 340 6.15 15.36 -2.85
CA ILE A 340 4.75 15.79 -2.79
C ILE A 340 4.50 16.40 -1.42
N LEU A 341 4.18 17.69 -1.39
CA LEU A 341 3.99 18.46 -0.15
C LEU A 341 2.54 18.91 -0.02
N ILE A 342 1.89 18.58 1.10
CA ILE A 342 0.52 18.97 1.43
C ILE A 342 0.52 19.65 2.80
N GLY A 343 0.22 20.94 2.86
CA GLY A 343 0.11 21.67 4.13
C GLY A 343 -1.10 21.24 4.97
N ASP A 344 -2.27 21.10 4.31
CA ASP A 344 -3.61 20.88 4.89
C ASP A 344 -4.24 22.12 5.54
N LEU A 345 -4.32 22.18 6.87
CA LEU A 345 -5.06 23.20 7.62
C LEU A 345 -4.09 24.09 8.38
N GLY A 346 -4.06 25.38 8.04
CA GLY A 346 -3.19 26.35 8.66
C GLY A 346 -2.36 27.11 7.62
N ALA A 347 -1.54 28.05 8.09
CA ALA A 347 -0.72 28.86 7.20
C ALA A 347 0.65 28.20 7.00
N ASP A 348 0.73 27.27 6.04
CA ASP A 348 1.91 26.42 5.90
C ASP A 348 3.00 27.05 5.04
N THR A 349 4.26 26.67 5.32
CA THR A 349 5.42 27.02 4.49
C THR A 349 5.96 25.78 3.82
N LEU A 350 5.97 25.78 2.49
CA LEU A 350 6.37 24.64 1.66
C LEU A 350 7.65 24.98 0.88
N VAL A 351 8.62 24.07 0.93
CA VAL A 351 9.90 24.14 0.22
C VAL A 351 10.10 22.82 -0.51
N GLY A 352 10.16 22.85 -1.83
CA GLY A 352 10.35 21.64 -2.64
C GLY A 352 11.77 21.11 -2.49
N GLY A 353 12.76 21.95 -2.77
CA GLY A 353 14.17 21.59 -2.78
C GLY A 353 14.69 21.28 -4.18
N GLU A 354 15.52 20.25 -4.31
CA GLU A 354 16.08 19.79 -5.58
C GLU A 354 15.18 18.73 -6.22
N GLY A 355 14.52 19.03 -7.33
CA GLY A 355 13.84 18.03 -8.16
C GLY A 355 12.52 18.55 -8.70
N ALA A 356 11.65 17.65 -9.17
CA ALA A 356 10.36 18.03 -9.75
C ALA A 356 9.24 17.89 -8.72
N ASP A 357 9.00 18.95 -7.95
CA ASP A 357 8.13 18.85 -6.77
C ASP A 357 6.67 19.17 -7.07
N THR A 358 5.76 18.63 -6.26
CA THR A 358 4.33 18.88 -6.35
C THR A 358 3.81 19.47 -5.05
N PHE A 359 3.47 20.76 -5.09
CA PHE A 359 2.82 21.47 -4.00
C PHE A 359 1.31 21.33 -4.10
N VAL A 360 0.66 20.75 -3.09
CA VAL A 360 -0.78 20.53 -3.08
C VAL A 360 -1.46 21.57 -2.20
N LEU A 361 -2.17 22.49 -2.85
CA LEU A 361 -2.95 23.53 -2.17
C LEU A 361 -4.39 23.06 -1.99
N THR A 362 -4.86 23.03 -0.74
CA THR A 362 -6.22 22.58 -0.40
C THR A 362 -7.14 23.77 -0.09
N HIS A 363 -8.45 23.62 -0.37
CA HIS A 363 -9.45 24.64 -0.06
C HIS A 363 -10.03 24.50 1.36
N ALA A 364 -9.33 23.81 2.27
CA ALA A 364 -9.85 23.50 3.59
C ALA A 364 -9.90 24.72 4.53
N ASP A 365 -9.10 25.76 4.26
CA ASP A 365 -9.08 26.98 5.06
C ASP A 365 -10.17 27.98 4.67
N ALA A 366 -11.24 27.97 5.46
CA ALA A 366 -12.40 28.86 5.32
C ALA A 366 -12.12 30.31 5.77
N THR A 367 -10.86 30.72 5.94
CA THR A 367 -10.50 32.11 6.26
C THR A 367 -9.38 32.64 5.35
N ILE A 368 -9.49 33.90 4.96
CA ILE A 368 -8.66 34.57 3.94
C ILE A 368 -7.19 34.75 4.37
N ASP A 369 -6.85 34.46 5.63
CA ASP A 369 -5.57 34.79 6.27
C ASP A 369 -4.68 33.56 6.58
N GLN A 370 -5.01 32.37 6.07
CA GLN A 370 -4.25 31.12 6.24
C GLN A 370 -3.83 30.55 4.88
N ALA A 371 -3.17 31.36 4.06
CA ALA A 371 -2.72 30.90 2.75
C ALA A 371 -1.33 30.30 2.84
N ASP A 372 -1.16 29.10 2.28
CA ASP A 372 0.14 28.45 2.15
C ASP A 372 1.13 29.31 1.35
N LEU A 373 2.40 29.20 1.74
CA LEU A 373 3.53 29.89 1.14
C LEU A 373 4.51 28.89 0.53
N ILE A 374 4.65 28.90 -0.79
CA ILE A 374 5.66 28.14 -1.52
C ILE A 374 6.90 29.02 -1.71
N LEU A 375 8.08 28.57 -1.25
CA LEU A 375 9.28 29.42 -1.20
C LEU A 375 10.18 29.34 -2.45
N ASP A 376 10.20 28.22 -3.17
CA ASP A 376 11.24 27.91 -4.15
C ASP A 376 10.75 27.38 -5.50
N PHE A 377 9.45 27.46 -5.78
CA PHE A 377 8.84 26.99 -7.04
C PHE A 377 9.67 27.27 -8.30
N ASN A 378 10.06 26.20 -8.98
CA ASN A 378 10.89 26.22 -10.17
C ASN A 378 10.38 25.29 -11.29
N LEU A 379 9.60 25.86 -12.20
CA LEU A 379 9.09 25.16 -13.38
C LEU A 379 10.18 24.50 -14.27
N ALA A 380 11.43 24.98 -14.20
CA ALA A 380 12.52 24.39 -14.99
C ALA A 380 13.02 23.06 -14.43
N GLU A 381 12.86 22.82 -13.12
CA GLU A 381 13.19 21.55 -12.47
C GLU A 381 12.03 20.55 -12.64
N GLY A 382 10.81 21.05 -12.69
CA GLY A 382 9.63 20.28 -13.07
C GLY A 382 8.40 20.62 -12.26
N ASP A 383 8.55 21.52 -11.28
CA ASP A 383 7.59 21.81 -10.24
C ASP A 383 6.19 22.08 -10.74
N ARG A 384 5.24 21.57 -9.96
CA ARG A 384 3.82 21.70 -10.19
C ARG A 384 3.10 22.14 -8.94
N ILE A 385 1.97 22.81 -9.16
CA ILE A 385 1.06 23.21 -8.10
C ILE A 385 -0.28 22.55 -8.38
N ALA A 386 -0.64 21.60 -7.52
CA ALA A 386 -1.91 20.90 -7.56
C ALA A 386 -2.96 21.71 -6.81
N VAL A 387 -4.12 21.90 -7.43
CA VAL A 387 -5.28 22.53 -6.80
C VAL A 387 -6.32 21.46 -6.54
N VAL A 388 -6.68 21.29 -5.26
CA VAL A 388 -7.61 20.25 -4.82
C VAL A 388 -9.06 20.69 -4.97
N GLY A 389 -9.91 19.79 -5.46
CA GLY A 389 -11.36 19.96 -5.57
C GLY A 389 -11.85 20.18 -7.01
N ASP A 390 -13.11 20.60 -7.16
CA ASP A 390 -13.73 20.85 -8.47
C ASP A 390 -13.33 22.22 -9.08
N ILE A 391 -12.20 22.79 -8.64
CA ILE A 391 -11.72 24.08 -9.13
C ILE A 391 -10.91 23.87 -10.41
N ASP A 392 -11.37 24.47 -11.50
CA ASP A 392 -10.60 24.59 -12.74
C ASP A 392 -9.50 25.65 -12.57
N PRO A 393 -8.19 25.33 -12.68
CA PRO A 393 -7.11 26.28 -12.48
C PRO A 393 -7.15 27.48 -13.43
N SER A 394 -7.88 27.37 -14.55
CA SER A 394 -8.10 28.49 -15.46
C SER A 394 -8.97 29.60 -14.88
N VAL A 395 -9.78 29.32 -13.85
CA VAL A 395 -10.60 30.35 -13.17
C VAL A 395 -9.82 31.12 -12.11
N LEU A 396 -8.68 30.61 -11.64
CA LEU A 396 -7.87 31.26 -10.62
C LEU A 396 -7.28 32.58 -11.11
N ILE A 397 -7.29 33.60 -10.26
CA ILE A 397 -6.70 34.90 -10.55
C ILE A 397 -5.28 34.90 -9.99
N LEU A 398 -4.28 35.21 -10.83
CA LEU A 398 -2.88 35.30 -10.40
C LEU A 398 -2.45 36.76 -10.41
N ASN A 399 -2.15 37.31 -9.23
CA ASN A 399 -1.73 38.70 -9.07
C ASN A 399 -0.29 38.77 -8.58
N SER A 400 0.52 39.60 -9.25
CA SER A 400 1.86 39.90 -8.76
C SER A 400 1.81 40.96 -7.64
N VAL A 401 2.43 40.65 -6.51
CA VAL A 401 2.64 41.56 -5.38
C VAL A 401 4.13 41.57 -5.06
N GLY A 402 4.82 42.65 -5.44
CA GLY A 402 6.29 42.65 -5.37
C GLY A 402 6.88 41.64 -6.35
N ASN A 403 7.69 40.70 -5.86
CA ASN A 403 8.24 39.61 -6.67
C ASN A 403 7.38 38.33 -6.59
N ASP A 404 6.37 38.33 -5.74
CA ASP A 404 5.59 37.14 -5.41
C ASP A 404 4.32 37.08 -6.26
N THR A 405 3.82 35.87 -6.47
CA THR A 405 2.52 35.64 -7.11
C THR A 405 1.51 35.16 -6.07
N HIS A 406 0.44 35.92 -5.91
CA HIS A 406 -0.72 35.51 -5.12
C HIS A 406 -1.71 34.78 -6.02
N ILE A 407 -2.06 33.56 -5.64
CA ILE A 407 -3.12 32.76 -6.23
C ILE A 407 -4.41 33.11 -5.52
N LEU A 408 -5.43 33.54 -6.26
CA LEU A 408 -6.69 34.06 -5.72
C LEU A 408 -7.88 33.30 -6.31
N LEU A 409 -8.90 33.11 -5.49
CA LEU A 409 -10.19 32.59 -5.93
C LEU A 409 -11.00 33.64 -6.69
N PRO A 410 -11.88 33.26 -7.64
CA PRO A 410 -12.76 34.18 -8.36
C PRO A 410 -13.63 35.05 -7.44
N GLU A 411 -14.12 34.47 -6.34
CA GLU A 411 -14.93 35.11 -5.31
C GLU A 411 -14.13 35.99 -4.34
N GLY A 412 -12.79 36.00 -4.47
CA GLY A 412 -11.87 36.65 -3.55
C GLY A 412 -11.33 35.69 -2.47
N GLY A 413 -10.22 36.06 -1.85
CA GLY A 413 -9.45 35.20 -0.94
C GLY A 413 -8.14 34.74 -1.56
N ILE A 414 -7.10 34.58 -0.74
CA ILE A 414 -5.81 34.05 -1.15
C ILE A 414 -5.87 32.54 -0.97
N PHE A 415 -5.59 31.82 -2.06
CA PHE A 415 -5.54 30.37 -2.11
C PHE A 415 -4.11 29.85 -1.86
N GLY A 416 -3.10 30.66 -2.16
CA GLY A 416 -1.71 30.37 -1.90
C GLY A 416 -0.82 31.51 -2.40
N VAL A 417 0.41 31.56 -1.91
CA VAL A 417 1.42 32.53 -2.31
C VAL A 417 2.64 31.79 -2.82
N VAL A 418 3.14 32.16 -4.00
CA VAL A 418 4.38 31.63 -4.56
C VAL A 418 5.43 32.72 -4.53
N GLN A 419 6.44 32.54 -3.69
CA GLN A 419 7.49 33.53 -3.49
C GLN A 419 8.39 33.62 -4.73
N ASN A 420 8.79 34.84 -5.09
CA ASN A 420 9.74 35.11 -6.18
C ASN A 420 9.38 34.54 -7.56
N ALA A 421 8.14 34.11 -7.78
CA ALA A 421 7.67 33.54 -9.04
C ALA A 421 6.76 34.50 -9.80
N GLN A 422 6.85 34.49 -11.13
CA GLN A 422 5.98 35.31 -11.99
C GLN A 422 4.66 34.59 -12.30
N PRO A 423 3.52 35.31 -12.45
CA PRO A 423 2.22 34.69 -12.68
C PRO A 423 2.15 33.74 -13.87
N ASP A 424 2.86 34.03 -14.97
CA ASP A 424 2.86 33.16 -16.16
C ASP A 424 3.56 31.82 -15.92
N LEU A 425 4.56 31.77 -15.04
CA LEU A 425 5.26 30.53 -14.66
C LEU A 425 4.37 29.69 -13.74
N VAL A 426 3.81 30.33 -12.70
CA VAL A 426 2.84 29.71 -11.79
C VAL A 426 1.67 29.13 -12.60
N ARG A 427 1.14 29.88 -13.58
CA ARG A 427 0.05 29.42 -14.45
C ARG A 427 0.39 28.13 -15.21
N GLN A 428 1.64 27.95 -15.63
CA GLN A 428 2.07 26.77 -16.39
C GLN A 428 2.23 25.53 -15.51
N GLY A 429 2.57 25.72 -14.22
CA GLY A 429 2.70 24.64 -13.24
C GLY A 429 1.37 24.19 -12.62
N LEU A 430 0.29 24.98 -12.77
CA LEU A 430 -1.00 24.68 -12.17
C LEU A 430 -1.73 23.51 -12.86
N PHE A 431 -2.27 22.59 -12.08
CA PHE A 431 -3.17 21.53 -12.54
C PHE A 431 -4.23 21.16 -11.49
N THR A 432 -5.32 20.52 -11.93
CA THR A 432 -6.36 20.00 -11.01
C THR A 432 -5.97 18.62 -10.51
N LEU A 433 -6.06 18.41 -9.20
CA LEU A 433 -5.98 17.08 -8.61
C LEU A 433 -7.39 16.48 -8.49
N SER A 434 -7.58 15.25 -8.95
CA SER A 434 -8.88 14.59 -8.83
C SER A 434 -9.17 14.21 -7.37
N PRO A 435 -10.45 14.21 -6.92
CA PRO A 435 -10.81 13.73 -5.58
C PRO A 435 -10.41 12.28 -5.32
N GLN A 436 -10.25 11.45 -6.35
CA GLN A 436 -9.76 10.07 -6.22
C GLN A 436 -8.27 10.02 -5.93
N ASP A 437 -7.47 10.86 -6.59
CA ASP A 437 -6.04 10.98 -6.30
C ASP A 437 -5.79 11.60 -4.92
N LEU A 438 -6.67 12.53 -4.49
CA LEU A 438 -6.66 13.04 -3.12
C LEU A 438 -7.07 11.98 -2.09
N ALA A 439 -8.09 11.16 -2.40
CA ALA A 439 -8.53 10.09 -1.50
C ALA A 439 -7.42 9.05 -1.28
N LEU A 440 -6.64 8.76 -2.33
CA LEU A 440 -5.44 7.94 -2.18
C LEU A 440 -4.45 8.59 -1.21
N THR A 441 -4.23 9.90 -1.26
CA THR A 441 -3.23 10.57 -0.42
C THR A 441 -3.66 10.89 1.02
N ILE A 442 -4.95 10.91 1.33
CA ILE A 442 -5.46 11.27 2.67
C ILE A 442 -5.85 10.08 3.56
N GLY A 443 -5.93 8.86 3.02
CA GLY A 443 -6.38 7.65 3.73
C GLY A 443 -7.89 7.62 3.96
#